data_AF-A0A317MHS5-F1
#
_entry.id   AF-A0A317MHS5-F1
#
_cell.length_a   1.000
_cell.length_b   1.000
_cell.length_c   1.000
_cell.angle_alpha   90.00
_cell.angle_beta   90.00
_cell.angle_gamma   90.00
#
_symmetry.space_group_name_H-M   'P 1'
#
loop_
_entity.id
_entity.type
_entity.pdbx_description
1 polymer ?
#
loop_
_entity_poly.entity_id
_entity_poly.type
_entity_poly.pdbx_seq_one_letter_code
_entity_poly.pdbx_strand_id
1 'polypeptide(L)'
;MVRAPHESGSTGRAASGTPAPRRGPGVGTAARSPGRGLEPQQAAGVLIALVCLVALGSLVYRVFGVAVAFPAVWASALLLGALTLVFGYWLLRRIRPVRAPGTAASLAAVAWGLFAVTALALTANEALDAVLAKTMGPQAADTWGAAVSGPLDEELLKLAGVVLVAVAFPHAVRGPVDGFVIGALTGLGFQVTENFFMAVQEVTSSGGLGGVDLVVQSSAMRVLLTGMGTHWALSAVAGTAVGLMVAAGRRPPPRTIAAALLLVVLAMGMHASINLPFLQGSAVVVKALVNFVLAMALYFVLRRAHLRRLRGALEEAGAEHGWEREASLALATRRGRRRALREVPAADRAALRGEQDRLVNAAESRAMGKGAREAVPGAA
;
A
#
# COMPACT_ATOMS: atom_id res chain seq x y z
N MET A 1 -100.57 31.41 5.66
CA MET A 1 -100.38 32.85 5.91
C MET A 1 -99.26 32.98 6.93
N VAL A 2 -98.09 33.53 6.55
CA VAL A 2 -97.61 34.89 6.95
C VAL A 2 -97.21 34.91 8.44
N ARG A 3 -96.02 35.27 8.93
CA ARG A 3 -94.84 36.04 8.45
C ARG A 3 -93.69 35.74 9.46
N ALA A 4 -92.43 35.92 9.04
CA ALA A 4 -91.23 36.04 9.89
C ALA A 4 -91.29 37.35 10.76
N PRO A 5 -90.33 37.71 11.67
CA PRO A 5 -88.86 37.62 11.46
C PRO A 5 -87.87 37.62 12.69
N HIS A 6 -86.55 37.59 12.35
CA HIS A 6 -85.33 38.13 13.02
C HIS A 6 -84.90 37.56 14.40
N GLU A 7 -83.64 37.42 14.80
CA GLU A 7 -82.25 37.58 14.29
C GLU A 7 -81.33 36.99 15.40
N SER A 8 -80.24 36.27 15.12
CA SER A 8 -78.83 36.70 15.34
C SER A 8 -78.04 35.55 15.97
N GLY A 9 -76.78 35.38 15.62
CA GLY A 9 -75.91 34.36 16.24
C GLY A 9 -74.73 33.94 15.38
N SER A 10 -73.66 34.72 15.46
CA SER A 10 -72.33 34.39 14.90
C SER A 10 -71.66 33.20 15.60
N THR A 11 -70.53 32.76 15.02
CA THR A 11 -69.56 31.74 15.48
C THR A 11 -69.85 30.33 14.92
N GLY A 12 -68.89 29.51 14.51
CA GLY A 12 -67.44 29.63 14.56
C GLY A 12 -66.79 28.66 13.55
N ARG A 13 -65.63 29.07 13.08
CA ARG A 13 -64.73 28.38 12.14
C ARG A 13 -64.20 27.10 12.80
N ALA A 14 -64.56 25.92 12.28
CA ALA A 14 -63.96 24.66 12.71
C ALA A 14 -62.54 24.56 12.16
N ALA A 15 -61.55 24.87 12.99
CA ALA A 15 -60.15 24.57 12.75
C ALA A 15 -59.91 23.07 13.02
N SER A 16 -59.42 22.37 12.01
CA SER A 16 -58.87 21.02 12.12
C SER A 16 -57.59 21.06 12.96
N GLY A 17 -57.70 20.62 14.23
CA GLY A 17 -56.55 20.39 15.09
C GLY A 17 -55.77 19.16 14.64
N THR A 18 -54.51 19.35 14.25
CA THR A 18 -53.52 18.30 13.99
C THR A 18 -53.26 17.48 15.27
N PRO A 19 -53.18 16.14 15.24
CA PRO A 19 -52.85 15.36 16.43
C PRO A 19 -51.38 15.56 16.81
N ALA A 20 -51.12 15.89 18.07
CA ALA A 20 -49.76 15.97 18.62
C ALA A 20 -49.10 14.58 18.66
N PRO A 21 -47.80 14.46 18.33
CA PRO A 21 -47.10 13.17 18.36
C PRO A 21 -46.85 12.72 19.81
N ARG A 22 -47.23 11.48 20.11
CA ARG A 22 -46.89 10.79 21.37
C ARG A 22 -45.36 10.70 21.51
N ARG A 23 -44.81 11.29 22.57
CA ARG A 23 -43.42 11.10 22.99
C ARG A 23 -43.21 9.63 23.37
N GLY A 24 -42.37 8.92 22.61
CA GLY A 24 -41.88 7.58 22.98
C GLY A 24 -40.92 7.64 24.18
N PRO A 25 -40.63 6.50 24.83
CA PRO A 25 -39.75 6.43 25.98
C PRO A 25 -38.35 6.91 25.61
N GLY A 26 -37.72 7.65 26.52
CA GLY A 26 -36.46 8.35 26.32
C GLY A 26 -35.37 7.47 25.72
N VAL A 27 -34.67 8.05 24.74
CA VAL A 27 -33.38 7.55 24.25
C VAL A 27 -32.45 7.45 25.45
N GLY A 28 -32.26 6.23 25.95
CA GLY A 28 -31.19 5.94 26.88
C GLY A 28 -29.90 6.42 26.24
N THR A 29 -29.27 7.41 26.88
CA THR A 29 -27.89 7.76 26.61
C THR A 29 -27.09 6.47 26.68
N ALA A 30 -26.61 6.01 25.52
CA ALA A 30 -25.76 4.83 25.44
C ALA A 30 -24.58 5.06 26.37
N ALA A 31 -24.61 4.42 27.54
CA ALA A 31 -23.51 4.42 28.47
C ALA A 31 -22.29 3.93 27.69
N ARG A 32 -21.30 4.81 27.51
CA ARG A 32 -20.00 4.43 26.95
C ARG A 32 -19.44 3.35 27.88
N SER A 33 -19.48 2.10 27.45
CA SER A 33 -18.90 0.99 28.19
C SER A 33 -17.40 1.26 28.36
N PRO A 34 -16.88 1.38 29.60
CA PRO A 34 -15.45 1.55 29.82
C PRO A 34 -14.75 0.22 29.53
N GLY A 35 -13.76 0.22 28.64
CA GLY A 35 -12.81 -0.90 28.50
C GLY A 35 -12.81 -1.72 27.20
N ARG A 36 -13.26 -1.19 26.05
CA ARG A 36 -12.91 -1.85 24.77
C ARG A 36 -11.48 -1.46 24.39
N GLY A 37 -10.57 -2.44 24.43
CA GLY A 37 -9.21 -2.31 23.88
C GLY A 37 -9.23 -1.89 22.41
N LEU A 38 -8.07 -1.47 21.89
CA LEU A 38 -7.95 -1.03 20.49
C LEU A 38 -8.38 -2.15 19.54
N GLU A 39 -9.22 -1.82 18.57
CA GLU A 39 -9.53 -2.73 17.46
C GLU A 39 -8.23 -3.09 16.72
N PRO A 40 -8.09 -4.31 16.16
CA PRO A 40 -6.83 -4.74 15.52
C PRO A 40 -6.30 -3.76 14.46
N GLN A 41 -7.20 -3.09 13.75
CA GLN A 41 -6.87 -2.08 12.75
C GLN A 41 -6.19 -0.85 13.38
N GLN A 42 -6.74 -0.38 14.50
CA GLN A 42 -6.20 0.76 15.26
C GLN A 42 -4.88 0.38 15.91
N ALA A 43 -4.78 -0.81 16.50
CA ALA A 43 -3.56 -1.32 17.10
C ALA A 43 -2.42 -1.41 16.07
N ALA A 44 -2.68 -1.95 14.87
CA ALA A 44 -1.70 -2.00 13.80
C ALA A 44 -1.28 -0.60 13.32
N GLY A 45 -2.22 0.34 13.21
CA GLY A 45 -1.91 1.73 12.86
C GLY A 45 -1.04 2.43 13.90
N VAL A 46 -1.35 2.24 15.19
CA VAL A 46 -0.56 2.76 16.32
C VAL A 46 0.83 2.13 16.33
N LEU A 47 0.93 0.81 16.09
CA LEU A 47 2.22 0.12 16.03
C LEU A 47 3.09 0.66 14.89
N ILE A 48 2.54 0.84 13.69
CA ILE A 48 3.26 1.47 12.58
C ILE A 48 3.78 2.85 12.99
N ALA A 49 2.92 3.69 13.57
CA ALA A 49 3.30 5.05 13.96
C ALA A 49 4.39 5.06 15.03
N LEU A 50 4.25 4.24 16.08
CA LEU A 50 5.20 4.16 17.19
C LEU A 50 6.56 3.64 16.72
N VAL A 51 6.59 2.55 15.96
CA VAL A 51 7.84 1.98 15.44
C VAL A 51 8.53 2.97 14.52
N CYS A 52 7.79 3.62 13.60
CA CYS A 52 8.37 4.64 12.72
C CYS A 52 8.92 5.85 13.50
N LEU A 53 8.25 6.28 14.58
CA LEU A 53 8.72 7.40 15.39
C LEU A 53 10.01 7.06 16.14
N VAL A 54 10.06 5.90 16.78
CA VAL A 54 11.27 5.42 17.48
C VAL A 54 12.41 5.20 16.50
N ALA A 55 12.12 4.58 15.34
CA ALA A 55 13.07 4.35 14.28
C ALA A 55 13.63 5.67 13.72
N LEU A 56 12.77 6.68 13.48
CA LEU A 56 13.21 8.00 13.05
C LEU A 56 14.15 8.64 14.08
N GLY A 57 13.83 8.58 15.37
CA GLY A 57 14.71 9.06 16.45
C GLY A 57 16.06 8.36 16.45
N SER A 58 16.07 7.03 16.28
CA SER A 58 17.31 6.24 16.17
C SER A 58 18.14 6.64 14.95
N LEU A 59 17.51 6.80 13.78
CA LEU A 59 18.20 7.20 12.56
C LEU A 59 18.80 8.60 12.69
N VAL A 60 18.03 9.58 13.20
CA VAL A 60 18.52 10.94 13.47
C VAL A 60 19.71 10.92 14.41
N TYR A 61 19.64 10.15 15.50
CA TYR A 61 20.74 10.00 16.44
C TYR A 61 22.00 9.43 15.78
N ARG A 62 21.87 8.33 15.03
CA ARG A 62 23.00 7.65 14.35
C ARG A 62 23.73 8.57 13.37
N VAL A 63 23.00 9.50 12.75
CA VAL A 63 23.51 10.29 11.63
C VAL A 63 23.84 11.74 11.96
N PHE A 64 23.44 12.21 13.13
CA PHE A 64 23.58 13.62 13.53
C PHE A 64 25.01 14.14 13.36
N GLY A 65 26.01 13.38 13.80
CA GLY A 65 27.41 13.78 13.69
C GLY A 65 27.87 13.96 12.24
N VAL A 66 27.51 13.01 11.36
CA VAL A 66 27.83 13.10 9.93
C VAL A 66 27.07 14.24 9.26
N ALA A 67 25.82 14.48 9.66
CA ALA A 67 25.02 15.58 9.14
C ALA A 67 25.61 16.96 9.46
N VAL A 68 26.15 17.13 10.67
CA VAL A 68 26.84 18.35 11.08
C VAL A 68 28.19 18.51 10.36
N ALA A 69 28.93 17.42 10.18
CA ALA A 69 30.24 17.45 9.51
C ALA A 69 30.13 17.69 8.00
N PHE A 70 29.07 17.18 7.35
CA PHE A 70 28.90 17.23 5.90
C PHE A 70 27.49 17.71 5.48
N PRO A 71 27.11 18.96 5.79
CA PRO A 71 25.75 19.45 5.57
C PRO A 71 25.33 19.45 4.10
N ALA A 72 26.24 19.76 3.17
CA ALA A 72 25.96 19.77 1.74
C ALA A 72 25.73 18.35 1.16
N VAL A 73 26.53 17.38 1.62
CA VAL A 73 26.38 15.95 1.28
C VAL A 73 25.02 15.44 1.76
N TRP A 74 24.65 15.79 2.99
CA TRP A 74 23.36 15.45 3.57
C TRP A 74 22.19 16.07 2.81
N ALA A 75 22.24 17.38 2.57
CA ALA A 75 21.17 18.10 1.86
C ALA A 75 20.97 17.56 0.44
N SER A 76 22.07 17.28 -0.29
CA SER A 76 22.00 16.73 -1.64
C SER A 76 21.46 15.30 -1.67
N ALA A 77 21.90 14.43 -0.75
CA ALA A 77 21.38 13.07 -0.65
C ALA A 77 19.89 13.05 -0.26
N LEU A 78 19.46 13.93 0.66
CA LEU A 78 18.05 14.10 1.02
C LEU A 78 17.22 14.58 -0.18
N LEU A 79 17.72 15.56 -0.94
CA LEU A 79 17.04 16.07 -2.13
C LEU A 79 16.85 14.96 -3.18
N LEU A 80 17.91 14.23 -3.53
CA LEU A 80 17.84 13.14 -4.51
C LEU A 80 16.95 11.99 -4.03
N GLY A 81 17.03 11.66 -2.75
CA GLY A 81 16.13 10.68 -2.12
C GLY A 81 14.67 11.12 -2.20
N ALA A 82 14.36 12.40 -1.90
CA ALA A 82 13.02 12.95 -2.00
C ALA A 82 12.49 12.96 -3.44
N LEU A 83 13.32 13.33 -4.43
CA LEU A 83 12.95 13.28 -5.85
C LEU A 83 12.61 11.85 -6.28
N THR A 84 13.45 10.89 -5.91
CA THR A 84 13.23 9.46 -6.17
C THR A 84 11.94 8.97 -5.52
N LEU A 85 11.70 9.35 -4.27
CA LEU A 85 10.51 8.97 -3.53
C LEU A 85 9.24 9.53 -4.17
N VAL A 86 9.22 10.83 -4.49
CA VAL A 86 8.06 11.50 -5.10
C VAL A 86 7.73 10.87 -6.45
N PHE A 87 8.74 10.65 -7.30
CA PHE A 87 8.56 10.02 -8.60
C PHE A 87 8.09 8.56 -8.46
N GLY A 88 8.77 7.76 -7.64
CA GLY A 88 8.44 6.36 -7.41
C GLY A 88 7.05 6.18 -6.80
N TYR A 89 6.68 7.00 -5.81
CA TYR A 89 5.36 7.00 -5.18
C TYR A 89 4.27 7.30 -6.21
N TRP A 90 4.49 8.31 -7.05
CA TRP A 90 3.56 8.64 -8.13
C TRP A 90 3.43 7.50 -9.14
N LEU A 91 4.55 6.90 -9.57
CA LEU A 91 4.59 5.87 -10.60
C LEU A 91 3.93 4.57 -10.11
N LEU A 92 4.35 4.06 -8.95
CA LEU A 92 3.88 2.79 -8.39
C LEU A 92 2.39 2.82 -8.07
N ARG A 93 1.84 3.96 -7.63
CA ARG A 93 0.37 4.09 -7.45
C ARG A 93 -0.40 4.09 -8.76
N ARG A 94 0.24 4.37 -9.89
CA ARG A 94 -0.37 4.33 -11.22
C ARG A 94 -0.38 2.95 -11.86
N ILE A 95 0.46 2.02 -11.42
CA ILE A 95 0.44 0.66 -11.96
C ILE A 95 -0.90 -0.03 -11.62
N ARG A 96 -1.48 0.21 -10.44
CA ARG A 96 -2.80 -0.35 -10.07
C ARG A 96 -3.86 -0.03 -11.15
N PRO A 97 -4.43 -1.03 -11.85
CA PRO A 97 -5.15 -0.81 -13.11
C PRO A 97 -6.39 0.09 -12.99
N VAL A 98 -7.16 -0.09 -11.92
CA VAL A 98 -8.48 0.53 -11.78
C VAL A 98 -8.37 1.85 -11.03
N ARG A 99 -8.00 1.83 -9.76
CA ARG A 99 -7.80 3.02 -8.91
C ARG A 99 -6.46 2.93 -8.20
N ALA A 100 -5.87 4.05 -7.81
CA ALA A 100 -4.69 4.02 -6.95
C ALA A 100 -5.06 3.43 -5.56
N PRO A 101 -4.11 2.83 -4.84
CA PRO A 101 -4.31 2.47 -3.44
C PRO A 101 -4.62 3.73 -2.60
N GLY A 102 -5.31 3.54 -1.48
CA GLY A 102 -5.65 4.61 -0.55
C GLY A 102 -4.39 5.37 -0.10
N THR A 103 -4.47 6.69 -0.03
CA THR A 103 -3.32 7.56 0.28
C THR A 103 -2.74 7.23 1.66
N ALA A 104 -3.58 7.05 2.69
CA ALA A 104 -3.12 6.72 4.04
C ALA A 104 -2.32 5.41 4.08
N ALA A 105 -2.85 4.33 3.48
CA ALA A 105 -2.14 3.05 3.39
C ALA A 105 -0.85 3.14 2.59
N SER A 106 -0.85 3.95 1.51
CA SER A 106 0.34 4.17 0.67
C SER A 106 1.44 4.91 1.45
N LEU A 107 1.07 5.93 2.23
CA LEU A 107 2.00 6.67 3.08
C LEU A 107 2.50 5.83 4.25
N ALA A 108 1.63 5.02 4.87
CA ALA A 108 2.03 4.10 5.94
C ALA A 108 3.04 3.05 5.42
N ALA A 109 2.81 2.50 4.22
CA ALA A 109 3.73 1.58 3.57
C ALA A 109 5.11 2.22 3.33
N VAL A 110 5.14 3.41 2.75
CA VAL A 110 6.36 4.19 2.51
C VAL A 110 7.08 4.53 3.82
N ALA A 111 6.35 5.01 4.83
CA ALA A 111 6.91 5.38 6.13
C ALA A 111 7.53 4.17 6.83
N TRP A 112 6.87 3.01 6.78
CA TRP A 112 7.44 1.77 7.29
C TRP A 112 8.77 1.44 6.60
N GLY A 113 8.83 1.52 5.27
CA GLY A 113 10.05 1.31 4.50
C GLY A 113 11.16 2.30 4.87
N LEU A 114 10.85 3.60 4.89
CA LEU A 114 11.82 4.67 5.16
C LEU A 114 12.43 4.56 6.56
N PHE A 115 11.61 4.30 7.57
CA PHE A 115 12.02 4.43 8.96
C PHE A 115 12.19 3.08 9.62
N ALA A 116 11.10 2.32 9.73
CA ALA A 116 11.08 1.08 10.50
C ALA A 116 12.04 0.03 9.91
N VAL A 117 11.92 -0.28 8.62
CA VAL A 117 12.81 -1.27 7.97
C VAL A 117 14.25 -0.83 8.07
N THR A 118 14.57 0.42 7.73
CA THR A 118 15.95 0.93 7.73
C THR A 118 16.59 0.87 9.10
N ALA A 119 15.92 1.36 10.15
CA ALA A 119 16.51 1.35 11.50
C ALA A 119 16.67 -0.07 12.07
N LEU A 120 15.67 -0.93 11.83
CA LEU A 120 15.69 -2.31 12.31
C LEU A 120 16.73 -3.14 11.54
N ALA A 121 16.78 -3.00 10.21
CA ALA A 121 17.73 -3.72 9.36
C ALA A 121 19.19 -3.36 9.67
N LEU A 122 19.51 -2.09 9.92
CA LEU A 122 20.87 -1.70 10.34
C LEU A 122 21.32 -2.49 11.58
N THR A 123 20.44 -2.63 12.56
CA THR A 123 20.76 -3.35 13.81
C THR A 123 20.74 -4.86 13.61
N ALA A 124 19.80 -5.37 12.81
CA ALA A 124 19.65 -6.81 12.56
C ALA A 124 20.82 -7.35 11.72
N ASN A 125 21.19 -6.64 10.64
CA ASN A 125 22.33 -7.01 9.80
C ASN A 125 23.63 -7.07 10.62
N GLU A 126 23.92 -6.06 11.47
CA GLU A 126 25.09 -6.07 12.36
C GLU A 126 25.11 -7.32 13.26
N ALA A 127 23.96 -7.68 13.85
CA ALA A 127 23.86 -8.84 14.73
C ALA A 127 24.01 -10.17 13.97
N LEU A 128 23.36 -10.29 12.81
CA LEU A 128 23.40 -11.50 12.00
C LEU A 128 24.78 -11.71 11.36
N ASP A 129 25.41 -10.66 10.86
CA ASP A 129 26.79 -10.70 10.34
C ASP A 129 27.78 -11.10 11.44
N ALA A 130 27.58 -10.66 12.69
CA ALA A 130 28.40 -11.10 13.82
C ALA A 130 28.21 -12.59 14.16
N VAL A 131 27.00 -13.12 14.01
CA VAL A 131 26.73 -14.57 14.15
C VAL A 131 27.38 -15.35 13.01
N LEU A 132 27.28 -14.86 11.78
CA LEU A 132 27.91 -15.47 10.61
C LEU A 132 29.45 -15.49 10.77
N ALA A 133 30.06 -14.39 11.19
CA ALA A 133 31.50 -14.32 11.43
C ALA A 133 31.98 -15.35 12.47
N LYS A 134 31.18 -15.61 13.51
CA LYS A 134 31.50 -16.63 14.53
C LYS A 134 31.28 -18.06 14.05
N THR A 135 30.33 -18.29 13.15
CA THR A 135 29.91 -19.63 12.74
C THR A 135 30.65 -20.16 11.51
N MET A 136 30.90 -19.31 10.52
CA MET A 136 31.62 -19.69 9.29
C MET A 136 33.00 -19.05 9.13
N GLY A 137 33.39 -18.19 10.09
CA GLY A 137 34.67 -17.47 10.08
C GLY A 137 34.55 -16.07 9.47
N PRO A 138 35.39 -15.10 9.90
CA PRO A 138 35.28 -13.71 9.47
C PRO A 138 35.40 -13.53 7.95
N GLN A 139 36.35 -14.21 7.30
CA GLN A 139 36.56 -14.08 5.85
C GLN A 139 35.35 -14.57 5.04
N ALA A 140 34.70 -15.65 5.48
CA ALA A 140 33.50 -16.15 4.83
C ALA A 140 32.34 -15.18 5.06
N ALA A 141 32.19 -14.62 6.28
CA ALA A 141 31.19 -13.60 6.60
C ALA A 141 31.34 -12.31 5.80
N ASP A 142 32.55 -11.82 5.62
CA ASP A 142 32.78 -10.65 4.77
C ASP A 142 32.40 -10.90 3.31
N THR A 143 32.54 -12.16 2.84
CA THR A 143 32.26 -12.53 1.44
C THR A 143 30.79 -12.85 1.18
N TRP A 144 30.11 -13.51 2.12
CA TRP A 144 28.76 -14.06 1.93
C TRP A 144 27.71 -13.42 2.83
N GLY A 145 28.12 -12.66 3.84
CA GLY A 145 27.25 -12.08 4.87
C GLY A 145 26.06 -11.34 4.27
N ALA A 146 26.33 -10.34 3.44
CA ALA A 146 25.28 -9.54 2.79
C ALA A 146 24.32 -10.36 1.89
N ALA A 147 24.76 -11.49 1.34
CA ALA A 147 23.91 -12.39 0.55
C ALA A 147 22.99 -13.27 1.41
N VAL A 148 23.21 -13.29 2.72
CA VAL A 148 22.43 -14.04 3.70
C VAL A 148 21.64 -13.10 4.61
N SER A 149 22.30 -12.12 5.24
CA SER A 149 21.70 -11.22 6.22
C SER A 149 20.65 -10.30 5.61
N GLY A 150 21.00 -9.55 4.57
CA GLY A 150 20.08 -8.65 3.87
C GLY A 150 18.76 -9.33 3.45
N PRO A 151 18.80 -10.48 2.75
CA PRO A 151 17.57 -11.20 2.38
C PRO A 151 16.74 -11.69 3.56
N LEU A 152 17.37 -12.07 4.67
CA LEU A 152 16.65 -12.57 5.85
C LEU A 152 16.01 -11.42 6.63
N ASP A 153 16.79 -10.40 6.97
CA ASP A 153 16.31 -9.34 7.84
C ASP A 153 15.41 -8.38 7.07
N GLU A 154 15.91 -7.85 5.95
CA GLU A 154 15.24 -6.75 5.28
C GLU A 154 13.95 -7.17 4.59
N GLU A 155 13.93 -8.32 3.91
CA GLU A 155 12.72 -8.77 3.21
C GLU A 155 11.62 -9.18 4.20
N LEU A 156 11.97 -9.79 5.34
CA LEU A 156 11.00 -10.11 6.38
C LEU A 156 10.45 -8.85 7.06
N LEU A 157 11.31 -7.86 7.33
CA LEU A 157 10.89 -6.56 7.88
C LEU A 157 9.99 -5.79 6.90
N LYS A 158 10.29 -5.80 5.60
CA LYS A 158 9.44 -5.21 4.55
C LYS A 158 8.10 -5.94 4.48
N LEU A 159 8.12 -7.28 4.49
CA LEU A 159 6.90 -8.11 4.47
C LEU A 159 6.02 -7.86 5.70
N ALA A 160 6.62 -7.72 6.90
CA ALA A 160 5.90 -7.38 8.12
C ALA A 160 5.17 -6.03 7.98
N GLY A 161 5.81 -5.04 7.35
CA GLY A 161 5.17 -3.76 7.01
C GLY A 161 3.93 -3.92 6.13
N VAL A 162 4.02 -4.75 5.09
CA VAL A 162 2.88 -5.03 4.20
C VAL A 162 1.74 -5.70 4.97
N VAL A 163 2.05 -6.64 5.87
CA VAL A 163 1.06 -7.28 6.74
C VAL A 163 0.40 -6.26 7.67
N LEU A 164 1.19 -5.41 8.33
CA LEU A 164 0.67 -4.37 9.22
C LEU A 164 -0.22 -3.38 8.47
N VAL A 165 0.16 -2.97 7.25
CA VAL A 165 -0.68 -2.12 6.40
C VAL A 165 -1.98 -2.83 5.99
N ALA A 166 -1.92 -4.13 5.69
CA ALA A 166 -3.13 -4.91 5.37
C ALA A 166 -4.09 -5.02 6.57
N VAL A 167 -3.56 -5.10 7.78
CA VAL A 167 -4.36 -5.13 9.03
C VAL A 167 -4.90 -3.73 9.37
N ALA A 168 -4.06 -2.70 9.31
CA ALA A 168 -4.45 -1.32 9.64
C ALA A 168 -5.43 -0.72 8.63
N PHE A 169 -5.33 -1.14 7.36
CA PHE A 169 -6.16 -0.65 6.26
C PHE A 169 -6.78 -1.82 5.46
N PRO A 170 -7.78 -2.53 6.00
CA PRO A 170 -8.33 -3.74 5.38
C PRO A 170 -8.90 -3.57 3.95
N HIS A 171 -9.23 -2.33 3.57
CA HIS A 171 -9.69 -1.99 2.23
C HIS A 171 -8.56 -1.70 1.24
N ALA A 172 -7.34 -1.46 1.73
CA ALA A 172 -6.19 -1.12 0.90
C ALA A 172 -5.56 -2.34 0.23
N VAL A 173 -5.51 -3.48 0.93
CA VAL A 173 -5.02 -4.76 0.41
C VAL A 173 -6.19 -5.72 0.33
N ARG A 174 -6.74 -5.94 -0.87
CA ARG A 174 -7.85 -6.88 -1.06
C ARG A 174 -7.41 -8.13 -1.80
N GLY A 175 -6.31 -8.06 -2.55
CA GLY A 175 -5.79 -9.17 -3.33
C GLY A 175 -4.36 -9.02 -3.80
N PRO A 176 -3.89 -9.96 -4.65
CA PRO A 176 -2.49 -10.04 -5.07
C PRO A 176 -1.94 -8.77 -5.72
N VAL A 177 -2.73 -8.11 -6.59
CA VAL A 177 -2.32 -6.85 -7.24
C VAL A 177 -2.19 -5.72 -6.22
N ASP A 178 -3.05 -5.67 -5.21
CA ASP A 178 -2.97 -4.64 -4.16
C ASP A 178 -1.74 -4.90 -3.26
N GLY A 179 -1.51 -6.16 -2.90
CA GLY A 179 -0.32 -6.60 -2.16
C GLY A 179 0.97 -6.27 -2.90
N PHE A 180 1.01 -6.49 -4.21
CA PHE A 180 2.14 -6.09 -5.07
C PHE A 180 2.42 -4.60 -4.97
N VAL A 181 1.38 -3.76 -5.07
CA VAL A 181 1.55 -2.30 -5.06
C VAL A 181 1.96 -1.78 -3.68
N ILE A 182 1.35 -2.30 -2.61
CA ILE A 182 1.71 -1.91 -1.24
C ILE A 182 3.12 -2.38 -0.90
N GLY A 183 3.48 -3.62 -1.27
CA GLY A 183 4.85 -4.13 -1.15
C GLY A 183 5.86 -3.26 -1.91
N ALA A 184 5.54 -2.87 -3.15
CA ALA A 184 6.38 -1.98 -3.94
C ALA A 184 6.61 -0.63 -3.25
N LEU A 185 5.56 -0.06 -2.63
CA LEU A 185 5.67 1.21 -1.90
C LEU A 185 6.49 1.07 -0.61
N THR A 186 6.37 -0.05 0.11
CA THR A 186 7.23 -0.35 1.27
C THR A 186 8.68 -0.49 0.86
N GLY A 187 8.97 -1.29 -0.18
CA GLY A 187 10.33 -1.46 -0.69
C GLY A 187 10.92 -0.16 -1.25
N LEU A 188 10.12 0.70 -1.89
CA LEU A 188 10.56 2.02 -2.34
C LEU A 188 11.03 2.91 -1.17
N GLY A 189 10.28 2.92 -0.06
CA GLY A 189 10.68 3.68 1.13
C GLY A 189 12.05 3.24 1.65
N PHE A 190 12.25 1.92 1.77
CA PHE A 190 13.54 1.36 2.16
C PHE A 190 14.64 1.70 1.15
N GLN A 191 14.38 1.52 -0.15
CA GLN A 191 15.34 1.81 -1.21
C GLN A 191 15.88 3.24 -1.17
N VAL A 192 14.99 4.21 -0.93
CA VAL A 192 15.35 5.63 -0.86
C VAL A 192 16.30 5.88 0.31
N THR A 193 16.04 5.28 1.46
CA THR A 193 16.88 5.48 2.65
C THR A 193 18.18 4.70 2.57
N GLU A 194 18.17 3.48 2.05
CA GLU A 194 19.41 2.74 1.78
C GLU A 194 20.32 3.49 0.79
N ASN A 195 19.76 3.97 -0.33
CA ASN A 195 20.52 4.77 -1.30
C ASN A 195 21.10 6.04 -0.66
N PHE A 196 20.33 6.69 0.20
CA PHE A 196 20.78 7.84 0.98
C PHE A 196 21.99 7.48 1.86
N PHE A 197 21.90 6.41 2.66
CA PHE A 197 22.97 5.98 3.55
C PHE A 197 24.23 5.59 2.79
N MET A 198 24.07 4.87 1.67
CA MET A 198 25.17 4.46 0.81
C MET A 198 25.88 5.66 0.17
N ALA A 199 25.13 6.63 -0.35
CA ALA A 199 25.72 7.85 -0.93
C ALA A 199 26.50 8.68 0.10
N VAL A 200 25.97 8.79 1.33
CA VAL A 200 26.69 9.45 2.44
C VAL A 200 27.92 8.63 2.85
N GLN A 201 27.77 7.31 2.96
CA GLN A 201 28.85 6.41 3.35
C GLN A 201 30.03 6.49 2.39
N GLU A 202 29.78 6.48 1.08
CA GLU A 202 30.82 6.62 0.04
C GLU A 202 31.68 7.88 0.24
N VAL A 203 31.07 9.02 0.60
CA VAL A 203 31.81 10.26 0.90
C VAL A 203 32.58 10.15 2.21
N THR A 204 31.99 9.57 3.25
CA THR A 204 32.70 9.43 4.53
C THR A 204 33.88 8.45 4.44
N SER A 205 33.74 7.37 3.68
CA SER A 205 34.79 6.37 3.46
C SER A 205 35.91 6.88 2.55
N SER A 206 35.65 7.91 1.72
CA SER A 206 36.69 8.62 0.95
C SER A 206 37.44 9.68 1.77
N GLY A 207 37.19 9.78 3.08
CA GLY A 207 37.75 10.84 3.93
C GLY A 207 37.14 12.22 3.66
N GLY A 208 35.93 12.28 3.09
CA GLY A 208 35.24 13.52 2.73
C GLY A 208 35.57 14.04 1.33
N LEU A 209 36.39 13.33 0.56
CA LEU A 209 36.72 13.70 -0.82
C LEU A 209 35.51 13.54 -1.74
N GLY A 210 35.44 14.37 -2.79
CA GLY A 210 34.38 14.32 -3.82
C GLY A 210 33.02 14.91 -3.41
N GLY A 211 32.70 14.95 -2.12
CA GLY A 211 31.56 15.71 -1.58
C GLY A 211 30.22 15.44 -2.30
N VAL A 212 29.59 16.51 -2.79
CA VAL A 212 28.28 16.42 -3.49
C VAL A 212 28.37 15.66 -4.82
N ASP A 213 29.50 15.71 -5.52
CA ASP A 213 29.64 15.06 -6.82
C ASP A 213 29.56 13.53 -6.68
N LEU A 214 30.18 12.97 -5.64
CA LEU A 214 30.05 11.54 -5.32
C LEU A 214 28.63 11.17 -4.93
N VAL A 215 27.92 12.02 -4.17
CA VAL A 215 26.50 11.79 -3.83
C VAL A 215 25.65 11.70 -5.09
N VAL A 216 25.84 12.64 -6.02
CA VAL A 216 25.12 12.67 -7.29
C VAL A 216 25.46 11.44 -8.12
N GLN A 217 26.73 11.08 -8.25
CA GLN A 217 27.18 9.92 -9.00
C GLN A 217 26.61 8.62 -8.42
N SER A 218 26.77 8.40 -7.11
CA SER A 218 26.24 7.22 -6.41
C SER A 218 24.73 7.11 -6.57
N SER A 219 24.01 8.20 -6.29
CA SER A 219 22.55 8.24 -6.40
C SER A 219 22.09 7.98 -7.84
N ALA A 220 22.73 8.59 -8.84
CA ALA A 220 22.38 8.39 -10.25
C ALA A 220 22.60 6.94 -10.68
N MET A 221 23.73 6.33 -10.31
CA MET A 221 24.01 4.93 -10.62
C MET A 221 23.00 3.99 -9.97
N ARG A 222 22.68 4.21 -8.68
CA ARG A 222 21.72 3.38 -7.94
C ARG A 222 20.29 3.56 -8.41
N VAL A 223 19.88 4.77 -8.81
CA VAL A 223 18.51 5.01 -9.29
C VAL A 223 18.34 4.54 -10.74
N LEU A 224 19.29 4.86 -11.62
CA LEU A 224 19.15 4.61 -13.06
C LEU A 224 19.54 3.18 -13.45
N LEU A 225 20.59 2.61 -12.86
CA LEU A 225 21.12 1.33 -13.31
C LEU A 225 20.56 0.14 -12.52
N THR A 226 20.47 0.25 -11.19
CA THR A 226 20.01 -0.86 -10.35
C THR A 226 18.60 -0.64 -9.80
N GLY A 227 18.14 0.61 -9.72
CA GLY A 227 16.95 1.01 -8.98
C GLY A 227 15.63 0.44 -9.50
N MET A 228 15.57 -0.01 -10.75
CA MET A 228 14.37 -0.65 -11.30
C MET A 228 14.14 -2.06 -10.73
N GLY A 229 15.19 -2.78 -10.34
CA GLY A 229 15.15 -4.21 -10.06
C GLY A 229 15.52 -4.62 -8.65
N THR A 230 15.57 -3.68 -7.72
CA THR A 230 15.99 -3.90 -6.34
C THR A 230 14.77 -3.78 -5.40
N HIS A 231 14.94 -3.18 -4.24
CA HIS A 231 14.06 -3.29 -3.08
C HIS A 231 12.57 -3.13 -3.37
N TRP A 232 12.16 -2.15 -4.18
CA TRP A 232 10.73 -2.01 -4.51
C TRP A 232 10.19 -3.23 -5.29
N ALA A 233 10.95 -3.79 -6.23
CA ALA A 233 10.51 -4.91 -7.06
C ALA A 233 10.42 -6.20 -6.24
N LEU A 234 11.42 -6.43 -5.39
CA LEU A 234 11.48 -7.59 -4.49
C LEU A 234 10.34 -7.56 -3.47
N SER A 235 10.16 -6.42 -2.81
CA SER A 235 9.05 -6.22 -1.88
C SER A 235 7.68 -6.30 -2.56
N ALA A 236 7.57 -5.97 -3.85
CA ALA A 236 6.33 -6.18 -4.60
C ALA A 236 6.01 -7.67 -4.78
N VAL A 237 7.03 -8.50 -5.08
CA VAL A 237 6.89 -9.96 -5.14
C VAL A 237 6.49 -10.52 -3.78
N ALA A 238 7.18 -10.15 -2.70
CA ALA A 238 6.84 -10.57 -1.35
C ALA A 238 5.44 -10.09 -0.92
N GLY A 239 5.08 -8.83 -1.19
CA GLY A 239 3.77 -8.26 -0.87
C GLY A 239 2.61 -8.94 -1.60
N THR A 240 2.87 -9.55 -2.77
CA THR A 240 1.88 -10.38 -3.47
C THR A 240 1.45 -11.57 -2.61
N ALA A 241 2.35 -12.16 -1.82
CA ALA A 241 2.04 -13.24 -0.89
C ALA A 241 0.97 -12.81 0.13
N VAL A 242 1.12 -11.61 0.72
CA VAL A 242 0.13 -11.03 1.63
C VAL A 242 -1.21 -10.85 0.92
N GLY A 243 -1.20 -10.30 -0.29
CA GLY A 243 -2.41 -10.13 -1.10
C GLY A 243 -3.13 -11.44 -1.42
N LEU A 244 -2.39 -12.53 -1.69
CA LEU A 244 -2.94 -13.87 -1.89
C LEU A 244 -3.59 -14.40 -0.61
N MET A 245 -2.93 -14.26 0.53
CA MET A 245 -3.44 -14.73 1.82
C MET A 245 -4.69 -13.96 2.24
N VAL A 246 -4.70 -12.63 2.05
CA VAL A 246 -5.88 -11.80 2.32
C VAL A 246 -7.06 -12.22 1.43
N ALA A 247 -6.82 -12.48 0.14
CA ALA A 247 -7.88 -12.93 -0.77
C ALA A 247 -8.42 -14.33 -0.43
N ALA A 248 -7.59 -15.21 0.14
CA ALA A 248 -8.01 -16.54 0.54
C ALA A 248 -8.80 -16.57 1.86
N GLY A 249 -8.65 -15.54 2.70
CA GLY A 249 -9.38 -15.39 3.97
C GLY A 249 -8.88 -16.34 5.07
N ARG A 250 -9.73 -16.63 6.06
CA ARG A 250 -9.34 -17.33 7.30
C ARG A 250 -8.87 -18.78 7.13
N ARG A 251 -9.30 -19.46 6.07
CA ARG A 251 -8.97 -20.87 5.80
C ARG A 251 -8.38 -21.01 4.39
N PRO A 252 -7.15 -20.52 4.18
CA PRO A 252 -6.52 -20.59 2.87
C PRO A 252 -6.21 -22.06 2.52
N PRO A 253 -6.46 -22.50 1.27
CA PRO A 253 -6.12 -23.85 0.87
C PRO A 253 -4.59 -24.03 0.87
N PRO A 254 -4.06 -25.25 1.11
CA PRO A 254 -2.62 -25.49 1.22
C PRO A 254 -1.81 -24.97 0.02
N ARG A 255 -2.36 -25.10 -1.20
CA ARG A 255 -1.75 -24.55 -2.42
C ARG A 255 -1.53 -23.03 -2.39
N THR A 256 -2.41 -22.29 -1.72
CA THR A 256 -2.26 -20.82 -1.58
C THR A 256 -1.19 -20.49 -0.56
N ILE A 257 -1.11 -21.23 0.54
CA ILE A 257 -0.05 -21.08 1.54
C ILE A 257 1.31 -21.36 0.88
N ALA A 258 1.42 -22.48 0.15
CA ALA A 258 2.63 -22.82 -0.58
C ALA A 258 3.01 -21.73 -1.61
N ALA A 259 2.06 -21.23 -2.40
CA ALA A 259 2.32 -20.14 -3.34
C ALA A 259 2.76 -18.84 -2.65
N ALA A 260 2.18 -18.50 -1.49
CA ALA A 260 2.58 -17.34 -0.70
C ALA A 260 4.01 -17.49 -0.17
N LEU A 261 4.36 -18.66 0.38
CA LEU A 261 5.72 -18.96 0.85
C LEU A 261 6.73 -18.92 -0.30
N LEU A 262 6.40 -19.50 -1.46
CA LEU A 262 7.26 -19.47 -2.64
C LEU A 262 7.54 -18.04 -3.13
N LEU A 263 6.56 -17.12 -3.04
CA LEU A 263 6.77 -15.71 -3.38
C LEU A 263 7.71 -15.00 -2.40
N VAL A 264 7.62 -15.32 -1.11
CA VAL A 264 8.54 -14.78 -0.09
C VAL A 264 9.95 -15.30 -0.34
N VAL A 265 10.12 -16.61 -0.49
CA VAL A 265 11.42 -17.22 -0.81
C VAL A 265 11.98 -16.69 -2.12
N LEU A 266 11.13 -16.46 -3.12
CA LEU A 266 11.55 -15.87 -4.38
C LEU A 266 12.08 -14.45 -4.20
N ALA A 267 11.40 -13.61 -3.42
CA ALA A 267 11.87 -12.25 -3.13
C ALA A 267 13.22 -12.27 -2.38
N MET A 268 13.40 -13.18 -1.42
CA MET A 268 14.67 -13.36 -0.72
C MET A 268 15.77 -13.85 -1.67
N GLY A 269 15.49 -14.79 -2.56
CA GLY A 269 16.44 -15.25 -3.58
C GLY A 269 16.82 -14.15 -4.58
N MET A 270 15.85 -13.34 -5.00
CA MET A 270 16.10 -12.14 -5.82
C MET A 270 17.02 -11.16 -5.09
N HIS A 271 16.84 -10.96 -3.78
CA HIS A 271 17.72 -10.12 -2.96
C HIS A 271 19.12 -10.71 -2.90
N ALA A 272 19.22 -11.96 -2.48
CA ALA A 272 20.49 -12.68 -2.36
C ALA A 272 21.28 -12.58 -3.67
N SER A 273 20.60 -12.74 -4.82
CA SER A 273 21.24 -12.67 -6.14
C SER A 273 22.04 -11.39 -6.37
N ILE A 274 21.51 -10.23 -5.92
CA ILE A 274 22.19 -8.94 -6.02
C ILE A 274 23.48 -8.95 -5.20
N ASN A 275 23.42 -9.48 -3.98
CA ASN A 275 24.51 -9.47 -3.00
C ASN A 275 25.49 -10.64 -3.13
N LEU A 276 25.21 -11.64 -3.98
CA LEU A 276 26.13 -12.76 -4.20
C LEU A 276 27.51 -12.25 -4.66
N PRO A 277 28.62 -12.83 -4.14
CA PRO A 277 29.98 -12.31 -4.34
C PRO A 277 30.48 -12.42 -5.78
N PHE A 278 29.82 -13.23 -6.61
CA PHE A 278 30.13 -13.39 -8.03
C PHE A 278 29.29 -12.45 -8.90
N LEU A 279 29.75 -12.22 -10.13
CA LEU A 279 29.07 -11.36 -11.11
C LEU A 279 28.87 -9.92 -10.57
N GLN A 280 30.00 -9.29 -10.21
CA GLN A 280 30.07 -7.92 -9.68
C GLN A 280 30.24 -6.85 -10.78
N GLY A 281 30.31 -5.58 -10.38
CA GLY A 281 30.48 -4.46 -11.30
C GLY A 281 29.26 -4.28 -12.21
N SER A 282 29.47 -4.18 -13.53
CA SER A 282 28.38 -4.01 -14.50
C SER A 282 27.40 -5.18 -14.53
N ALA A 283 27.80 -6.39 -14.10
CA ALA A 283 26.91 -7.54 -14.03
C ALA A 283 25.80 -7.39 -12.98
N VAL A 284 25.96 -6.50 -11.99
CA VAL A 284 24.89 -6.16 -11.02
C VAL A 284 23.69 -5.53 -11.71
N VAL A 285 23.92 -4.75 -12.77
CA VAL A 285 22.85 -4.16 -13.59
C VAL A 285 22.03 -5.26 -14.28
N VAL A 286 22.69 -6.32 -14.75
CA VAL A 286 22.01 -7.47 -15.37
C VAL A 286 21.17 -8.22 -14.33
N LYS A 287 21.72 -8.46 -13.13
CA LYS A 287 20.97 -9.09 -12.03
C LYS A 287 19.72 -8.27 -11.66
N ALA A 288 19.87 -6.95 -11.53
CA ALA A 288 18.74 -6.05 -11.30
C ALA A 288 17.70 -6.12 -12.43
N LEU A 289 18.14 -6.13 -13.70
CA LEU A 289 17.24 -6.25 -14.83
C LEU A 289 16.46 -7.58 -14.82
N VAL A 290 17.11 -8.70 -14.50
CA VAL A 290 16.46 -10.00 -14.35
C VAL A 290 15.38 -9.94 -13.26
N ASN A 291 15.71 -9.37 -12.10
CA ASN A 291 14.74 -9.18 -11.02
C ASN A 291 13.56 -8.30 -11.45
N PHE A 292 13.81 -7.21 -12.16
CA PHE A 292 12.78 -6.33 -12.69
C PHE A 292 11.85 -7.07 -13.67
N VAL A 293 12.40 -7.82 -14.62
CA VAL A 293 11.64 -8.62 -15.58
C VAL A 293 10.77 -9.64 -14.86
N LEU A 294 11.32 -10.31 -13.84
CA LEU A 294 10.59 -11.29 -13.05
C LEU A 294 9.40 -10.67 -12.28
N ALA A 295 9.64 -9.56 -11.58
CA ALA A 295 8.59 -8.83 -10.87
C ALA A 295 7.50 -8.32 -11.83
N MET A 296 7.90 -7.84 -13.01
CA MET A 296 6.95 -7.33 -14.00
C MET A 296 6.17 -8.45 -14.70
N ALA A 297 6.79 -9.59 -14.99
CA ALA A 297 6.12 -10.78 -15.50
C ALA A 297 5.04 -11.26 -14.53
N LEU A 298 5.38 -11.37 -13.23
CA LEU A 298 4.41 -11.64 -12.17
C LEU A 298 3.27 -10.61 -12.19
N TYR A 299 3.59 -9.31 -12.18
CA TYR A 299 2.60 -8.24 -12.21
C TYR A 299 1.65 -8.35 -13.40
N PHE A 300 2.14 -8.63 -14.62
CA PHE A 300 1.28 -8.76 -15.80
C PHE A 300 0.35 -9.97 -15.71
N VAL A 301 0.81 -11.10 -15.16
CA VAL A 301 -0.05 -12.26 -14.88
C VAL A 301 -1.16 -11.88 -13.90
N LEU A 302 -0.80 -11.26 -12.77
CA LEU A 302 -1.76 -10.82 -11.74
C LEU A 302 -2.75 -9.80 -12.29
N ARG A 303 -2.27 -8.81 -13.04
CA ARG A 303 -3.07 -7.77 -13.69
C ARG A 303 -4.06 -8.38 -14.67
N ARG A 304 -3.61 -9.31 -15.51
CA ARG A 304 -4.46 -9.97 -16.50
C ARG A 304 -5.56 -10.77 -15.81
N ALA A 305 -5.22 -11.52 -14.76
CA ALA A 305 -6.20 -12.27 -13.97
C ALA A 305 -7.21 -11.35 -13.26
N HIS A 306 -6.75 -10.26 -12.65
CA HIS A 306 -7.59 -9.27 -11.98
C HIS A 306 -8.57 -8.59 -12.95
N LEU A 307 -8.08 -8.12 -14.11
CA LEU A 307 -8.93 -7.47 -15.10
C LEU A 307 -9.95 -8.40 -15.73
N ARG A 308 -9.64 -9.69 -15.92
CA ARG A 308 -10.62 -10.68 -16.38
C ARG A 308 -11.77 -10.82 -15.39
N ARG A 309 -11.47 -11.00 -14.10
CA ARG A 309 -12.50 -11.10 -13.04
C ARG A 309 -13.31 -9.82 -12.90
N LEU A 310 -12.65 -8.67 -12.96
CA LEU A 310 -13.32 -7.38 -12.86
C LEU A 310 -14.28 -7.13 -14.02
N ARG A 311 -13.92 -7.51 -15.25
CA ARG A 311 -14.79 -7.33 -16.42
C ARG A 311 -16.08 -8.14 -16.28
N GLY A 312 -15.98 -9.42 -15.91
CA GLY A 312 -17.18 -10.23 -15.64
C GLY A 312 -18.06 -9.62 -14.54
N ALA A 313 -17.44 -9.21 -13.43
CA ALA A 313 -18.17 -8.56 -12.34
C ALA A 313 -18.79 -7.20 -12.72
N LEU A 314 -18.16 -6.44 -13.62
CA LEU A 314 -18.71 -5.19 -14.15
C LEU A 314 -19.90 -5.43 -15.08
N GLU A 315 -19.87 -6.48 -15.90
CA GLU A 315 -21.00 -6.87 -16.77
C GLU A 315 -22.21 -7.24 -15.92
N GLU A 316 -22.03 -8.09 -14.91
CA GLU A 316 -23.10 -8.49 -13.97
C GLU A 316 -23.64 -7.29 -13.18
N ALA A 317 -22.76 -6.49 -12.57
CA ALA A 317 -23.17 -5.32 -11.81
C ALA A 317 -23.85 -4.28 -12.69
N GLY A 318 -23.37 -4.10 -13.92
CA GLY A 318 -23.93 -3.19 -14.90
C GLY A 318 -25.36 -3.59 -15.27
N ALA A 319 -25.58 -4.85 -15.62
CA ALA A 319 -26.89 -5.37 -15.99
C ALA A 319 -27.94 -5.16 -14.87
N GLU A 320 -27.57 -5.37 -13.61
CA GLU A 320 -28.47 -5.15 -12.46
C GLU A 320 -28.89 -3.68 -12.27
N HIS A 321 -28.03 -2.74 -12.67
CA HIS A 321 -28.27 -1.30 -12.52
C HIS A 321 -28.72 -0.66 -13.85
N GLY A 322 -29.05 -1.45 -14.87
CA GLY A 322 -29.51 -0.97 -16.17
C GLY A 322 -28.44 -0.31 -17.03
N TRP A 323 -27.16 -0.54 -16.75
CA TRP A 323 -26.06 -0.04 -17.57
C TRP A 323 -25.87 -0.89 -18.82
N GLU A 324 -25.60 -0.24 -19.94
CA GLU A 324 -25.16 -0.93 -21.15
C GLU A 324 -23.83 -1.66 -20.94
N ARG A 325 -23.70 -2.85 -21.54
CA ARG A 325 -22.50 -3.69 -21.41
C ARG A 325 -21.21 -2.93 -21.75
N GLU A 326 -21.21 -2.17 -22.84
CA GLU A 326 -20.03 -1.42 -23.26
C GLU A 326 -19.67 -0.32 -22.25
N ALA A 327 -20.67 0.40 -21.74
CA ALA A 327 -20.50 1.43 -20.72
C ALA A 327 -19.93 0.85 -19.41
N SER A 328 -20.43 -0.31 -18.97
CA SER A 328 -19.90 -1.01 -17.79
C SER A 328 -18.46 -1.47 -17.97
N LEU A 329 -18.14 -2.08 -19.12
CA LEU A 329 -16.80 -2.56 -19.43
C LEU A 329 -15.78 -1.42 -19.56
N ALA A 330 -16.19 -0.25 -20.05
CA ALA A 330 -15.35 0.94 -20.13
C ALA A 330 -14.82 1.36 -18.74
N LEU A 331 -15.55 1.07 -17.66
CA LEU A 331 -15.15 1.42 -16.29
C LEU A 331 -13.94 0.64 -15.77
N ALA A 332 -13.59 -0.49 -16.41
CA ALA A 332 -12.41 -1.29 -16.08
C ALA A 332 -11.10 -0.52 -16.27
N THR A 333 -11.11 0.62 -16.96
CA THR A 333 -9.92 1.45 -17.19
C THR A 333 -10.12 2.89 -16.74
N ARG A 334 -9.04 3.54 -16.28
CA ARG A 334 -9.05 4.98 -15.96
C ARG A 334 -9.43 5.84 -17.18
N ARG A 335 -9.00 5.44 -18.38
CA ARG A 335 -9.28 6.16 -19.63
C ARG A 335 -10.76 6.09 -19.98
N GLY A 336 -11.38 4.91 -19.92
CA GLY A 336 -12.81 4.74 -20.20
C GLY A 336 -13.69 5.58 -19.26
N ARG A 337 -13.42 5.53 -17.94
CA ARG A 337 -14.13 6.39 -16.97
C ARG A 337 -14.01 7.88 -17.27
N ARG A 338 -12.78 8.34 -17.58
CA ARG A 338 -12.53 9.75 -17.93
C ARG A 338 -13.18 10.15 -19.25
N ARG A 339 -13.27 9.24 -20.22
CA ARG A 339 -13.93 9.48 -21.51
C ARG A 339 -15.43 9.66 -21.31
N ALA A 340 -16.10 8.75 -20.61
CA ALA A 340 -17.52 8.86 -20.30
C ALA A 340 -17.86 10.19 -19.59
N LEU A 341 -16.98 10.67 -18.70
CA LEU A 341 -17.16 11.96 -18.04
C LEU A 341 -16.99 13.19 -18.95
N ARG A 342 -16.29 13.05 -20.09
CA ARG A 342 -16.13 14.13 -21.06
C ARG A 342 -17.34 14.22 -22.00
N GLU A 343 -18.06 13.13 -22.17
CA GLU A 343 -19.25 13.02 -23.02
C GLU A 343 -20.51 13.61 -22.35
N VAL A 344 -20.47 13.87 -21.04
CA VAL A 344 -21.58 14.51 -20.29
C VAL A 344 -21.31 15.98 -19.92
N PRO A 345 -22.37 16.82 -19.79
CA PRO A 345 -22.27 18.20 -19.31
C PRO A 345 -21.57 18.30 -17.95
N ALA A 346 -20.93 19.44 -17.68
CA ALA A 346 -20.14 19.63 -16.47
C ALA A 346 -20.95 19.48 -15.17
N ALA A 347 -22.23 19.86 -15.19
CA ALA A 347 -23.16 19.71 -14.06
C ALA A 347 -23.38 18.25 -13.66
N ASP A 348 -23.41 17.33 -14.64
CA ASP A 348 -23.76 15.92 -14.42
C ASP A 348 -22.54 15.06 -14.09
N ARG A 349 -21.32 15.57 -14.33
CA ARG A 349 -20.06 14.83 -14.09
C ARG A 349 -19.92 14.34 -12.66
N ALA A 350 -20.40 15.09 -11.67
CA ALA A 350 -20.31 14.69 -10.27
C ALA A 350 -21.22 13.50 -9.96
N ALA A 351 -22.47 13.54 -10.46
CA ALA A 351 -23.43 12.45 -10.32
C ALA A 351 -22.92 11.18 -11.01
N LEU A 352 -22.49 11.29 -12.28
CA LEU A 352 -21.95 10.15 -13.04
C LEU A 352 -20.68 9.57 -12.37
N ARG A 353 -19.80 10.40 -11.80
CA ARG A 353 -18.65 9.90 -11.01
C ARG A 353 -19.11 9.05 -9.84
N GLY A 354 -20.11 9.52 -9.08
CA GLY A 354 -20.64 8.77 -7.95
C GLY A 354 -21.21 7.41 -8.37
N GLU A 355 -21.92 7.36 -9.50
CA GLU A 355 -22.49 6.13 -10.04
C GLU A 355 -21.41 5.16 -10.56
N GLN A 356 -20.48 5.66 -11.37
CA GLN A 356 -19.30 4.89 -11.79
C GLN A 356 -18.55 4.34 -10.58
N ASP A 357 -18.44 5.13 -9.50
CA ASP A 357 -17.71 4.72 -8.33
C ASP A 357 -18.40 3.61 -7.55
N ARG A 358 -19.72 3.68 -7.43
CA ARG A 358 -20.57 2.61 -6.86
C ARG A 358 -20.46 1.32 -7.67
N LEU A 359 -20.57 1.40 -9.00
CA LEU A 359 -20.52 0.23 -9.88
C LEU A 359 -19.16 -0.47 -9.80
N VAL A 360 -18.07 0.30 -9.85
CA VAL A 360 -16.71 -0.23 -9.69
C VAL A 360 -16.50 -0.83 -8.31
N ASN A 361 -17.04 -0.24 -7.25
CA ASN A 361 -16.97 -0.81 -5.90
C ASN A 361 -17.69 -2.16 -5.81
N ALA A 362 -18.91 -2.25 -6.34
CA ALA A 362 -19.68 -3.49 -6.39
C ALA A 362 -18.93 -4.57 -7.17
N ALA A 363 -18.42 -4.23 -8.36
CA ALA A 363 -17.65 -5.15 -9.20
C ALA A 363 -16.32 -5.59 -8.55
N GLU A 364 -15.58 -4.68 -7.90
CA GLU A 364 -14.37 -5.04 -7.15
C GLU A 364 -14.73 -5.98 -5.97
N SER A 365 -15.82 -5.75 -5.24
CA SER A 365 -16.25 -6.65 -4.16
C SER A 365 -16.64 -8.04 -4.66
N ARG A 366 -17.32 -8.14 -5.81
CA ARG A 366 -17.66 -9.42 -6.47
C ARG A 366 -16.45 -10.15 -7.01
N ALA A 367 -15.58 -9.46 -7.75
CA ALA A 367 -14.36 -10.03 -8.33
C ALA A 367 -13.40 -10.61 -7.28
N MET A 368 -13.56 -10.22 -6.02
CA MET A 368 -12.78 -10.68 -4.87
C MET A 368 -13.53 -11.71 -4.00
N GLY A 369 -14.70 -12.18 -4.44
CA GLY A 369 -15.48 -13.22 -3.76
C GLY A 369 -16.18 -12.77 -2.48
N LYS A 370 -16.25 -11.47 -2.19
CA LYS A 370 -16.96 -10.94 -1.01
C LYS A 370 -18.46 -10.78 -1.24
N GLY A 371 -18.87 -10.47 -2.48
CA GLY A 371 -20.30 -10.28 -2.82
C GLY A 371 -21.20 -11.49 -2.61
N ALA A 372 -20.67 -12.72 -2.65
CA ALA A 372 -21.46 -13.93 -2.41
C ALA A 372 -21.54 -14.33 -0.91
N ARG A 373 -20.68 -13.78 -0.05
CA ARG A 373 -20.60 -14.14 1.38
C ARG A 373 -21.46 -13.25 2.27
N GLU A 374 -21.82 -12.05 1.83
CA GLU A 374 -22.68 -11.11 2.57
C GLU A 374 -24.17 -11.24 2.19
N ALA A 375 -24.50 -12.00 1.15
CA ALA A 375 -25.87 -12.20 0.68
C ALA A 375 -26.66 -13.32 1.41
N VAL A 376 -26.10 -13.93 2.46
CA VAL A 376 -26.84 -14.87 3.32
C VAL A 376 -26.71 -14.51 4.80
N PRO A 377 -27.48 -13.54 5.30
CA PRO A 377 -28.00 -13.55 6.65
C PRO A 377 -29.35 -14.26 6.63
N GLY A 378 -29.37 -15.55 6.96
CA GLY A 378 -30.61 -16.31 7.13
C GLY A 378 -30.74 -17.52 6.21
N ALA A 379 -30.04 -18.60 6.54
CA ALA A 379 -30.56 -19.93 6.38
C ALA A 379 -30.15 -20.69 7.65
N ALA A 380 -31.18 -21.10 8.39
CA ALA A 380 -31.12 -21.73 9.69
C ALA A 380 -30.33 -23.05 9.70
#